data_AF-A0A351WWK8-F1
#
_entry.id   AF-A0A351WWK8-F1
#
_cell.length_a   1.000
_cell.length_b   1.000
_cell.length_c   1.000
_cell.angle_alpha   90.00
_cell.angle_beta   90.00
_cell.angle_gamma   90.00
#
_symmetry.space_group_name_H-M   'P 1'
#
loop_
_entity.id
_entity.type
_entity.pdbx_description
1 polymer ?
#
loop_
_entity_poly.entity_id
_entity_poly.type
_entity_poly.pdbx_seq_one_letter_code
_entity_poly.pdbx_strand_id
1 'polypeptide(L)'
;MNMFTAMMMTVTLTMTAVMVPRIYMSWMLAEERCIEGEIEPLLELLAEQNSWVLRQFGCGAIAFALIWMVRTSQHDLEIPAAMEAALAIYTAISMVFAVLESLIAQRISDFISCVPGSAVTVKIREDN
;
A
#
# COMPACT_ATOMS: atom_id res chain seq x y z
N MET A 1 -17.78 -7.13 22.88
CA MET A 1 -16.78 -7.08 21.81
C MET A 1 -16.03 -8.41 21.81
N ASN A 2 -16.06 -9.17 20.72
CA ASN A 2 -15.41 -10.49 20.68
C ASN A 2 -13.88 -10.34 20.65
N MET A 3 -13.15 -11.27 21.25
CA MET A 3 -11.67 -11.23 21.36
C MET A 3 -11.01 -11.08 19.98
N PHE A 4 -11.53 -11.74 18.95
CA PHE A 4 -11.03 -11.63 17.57
C PHE A 4 -11.19 -10.23 16.97
N THR A 5 -12.34 -9.58 17.22
CA THR A 5 -12.57 -8.20 16.77
C THR A 5 -11.60 -7.23 17.45
N ALA A 6 -11.34 -7.42 18.75
CA ALA A 6 -10.37 -6.62 19.49
C ALA A 6 -8.96 -6.78 18.92
N MET A 7 -8.51 -8.03 18.67
CA MET A 7 -7.20 -8.30 18.07
C MET A 7 -7.06 -7.67 16.68
N MET A 8 -8.04 -7.83 15.79
CA MET A 8 -8.01 -7.24 14.45
C MET A 8 -7.96 -5.70 14.49
N MET A 9 -8.72 -5.07 15.39
CA MET A 9 -8.68 -3.62 15.59
C MET A 9 -7.30 -3.17 16.09
N THR A 10 -6.70 -3.87 17.05
CA THR A 10 -5.35 -3.55 17.53
C THR A 10 -4.30 -3.70 16.43
N VAL A 11 -4.36 -4.76 15.63
CA VAL A 11 -3.45 -4.93 14.47
C VAL A 11 -3.64 -3.80 13.46
N THR A 12 -4.87 -3.43 13.17
CA THR A 12 -5.18 -2.34 12.23
C THR A 12 -4.68 -0.99 12.74
N LEU A 13 -4.88 -0.70 14.02
CA LEU A 13 -4.42 0.54 14.66
C LEU A 13 -2.90 0.63 14.73
N THR A 14 -2.22 -0.45 15.13
CA THR A 14 -0.75 -0.50 15.21
C THR A 14 -0.14 -0.36 13.83
N MET A 15 -0.70 -1.05 12.82
CA MET A 15 -0.30 -0.86 11.43
C MET A 15 -0.49 0.58 10.98
N THR A 16 -1.63 1.21 11.30
CA THR A 16 -1.90 2.60 10.94
C THR A 16 -0.91 3.57 11.60
N ALA A 17 -0.62 3.36 12.88
CA ALA A 17 0.31 4.20 13.65
C ALA A 17 1.74 4.15 13.09
N VAL A 18 2.14 3.04 12.47
CA VAL A 18 3.47 2.88 11.85
C VAL A 18 3.47 3.36 10.39
N MET A 19 2.43 3.04 9.62
CA MET A 19 2.36 3.36 8.20
C MET A 19 2.19 4.85 7.93
N VAL A 20 1.39 5.56 8.74
CA VAL A 20 1.13 7.00 8.50
C VAL A 20 2.42 7.84 8.58
N PRO A 21 3.26 7.74 9.63
CA PRO A 21 4.54 8.45 9.66
C PRO A 21 5.47 8.03 8.52
N ARG A 22 5.50 6.75 8.15
CA ARG A 22 6.33 6.23 7.06
C ARG A 22 5.96 6.84 5.70
N ILE A 23 4.66 6.88 5.39
CA ILE A 23 4.11 7.50 4.17
C ILE A 23 4.46 8.98 4.14
N TYR A 24 4.30 9.66 5.28
CA TYR A 24 4.64 11.08 5.39
C TYR A 24 6.14 11.35 5.16
N MET A 25 7.01 10.55 5.78
CA MET A 25 8.47 10.65 5.55
C MET A 25 8.84 10.36 4.09
N SER A 26 8.20 9.37 3.47
CA SER A 26 8.40 9.03 2.06
C SER A 26 8.00 10.19 1.14
N TRP A 27 6.89 10.88 1.46
CA TRP A 27 6.46 12.07 0.75
C TRP A 27 7.49 13.20 0.84
N MET A 28 7.98 13.48 2.05
CA MET A 28 9.00 14.50 2.29
C MET A 28 10.30 14.22 1.52
N LEU A 29 10.78 12.97 1.58
CA LEU A 29 11.97 12.54 0.85
C LEU A 29 11.79 12.64 -0.66
N ALA A 30 10.62 12.25 -1.18
CA ALA A 30 10.32 12.39 -2.60
C ALA A 30 10.37 13.86 -3.04
N GLU A 31 9.84 14.77 -2.22
CA GLU A 31 9.84 16.21 -2.52
C GLU A 31 11.23 16.83 -2.48
N GLU A 32 12.02 16.51 -1.45
CA GLU A 32 13.41 16.95 -1.32
C GLU A 32 14.25 16.47 -2.53
N ARG A 33 14.17 15.18 -2.85
CA ARG A 33 14.91 14.57 -3.98
C ARG A 33 14.47 15.12 -5.35
N CYS A 34 13.19 15.47 -5.51
CA CYS A 34 12.71 16.16 -6.72
C CYS A 34 13.29 17.58 -6.84
N ILE A 35 13.46 18.30 -5.73
CA ILE A 35 14.06 19.64 -5.72
C ILE A 35 15.56 19.55 -6.03
N GLU A 36 16.26 18.56 -5.47
CA GLU A 36 17.68 18.32 -5.68
C GLU A 36 18.00 17.80 -7.09
N GLY A 37 17.00 17.24 -7.79
CA GLY A 37 17.14 16.74 -9.16
C GLY A 37 17.89 15.41 -9.27
N GLU A 38 18.00 14.67 -8.18
CA GLU A 38 18.74 13.41 -8.12
C GLU A 38 17.87 12.23 -8.61
N ILE A 39 18.09 11.77 -9.85
CA ILE A 39 17.24 10.76 -10.52
C ILE A 39 17.43 9.34 -9.97
N GLU A 40 18.68 8.92 -9.74
CA GLU A 40 19.02 7.59 -9.20
C GLU A 40 18.32 7.28 -7.87
N PRO A 41 18.40 8.16 -6.86
CA PRO A 41 17.73 7.92 -5.60
C PRO A 41 16.20 8.07 -5.67
N LEU A 42 15.66 8.79 -6.66
CA LEU A 42 14.22 8.80 -6.96
C LEU A 42 13.75 7.45 -7.54
N LEU A 43 14.56 6.80 -8.38
CA LEU A 43 14.26 5.47 -8.92
C LEU A 43 14.25 4.40 -7.82
N GLU A 44 15.18 4.47 -6.88
CA GLU A 44 15.20 3.57 -5.71
C GLU A 44 13.94 3.77 -4.85
N LEU A 45 13.59 5.02 -4.57
CA LEU A 45 12.37 5.35 -3.81
C LEU A 45 11.11 4.88 -4.54
N LEU A 46 11.05 5.02 -5.87
CA LEU A 46 9.94 4.53 -6.70
C LEU A 46 9.81 3.00 -6.61
N ALA A 47 10.92 2.26 -6.70
CA ALA A 47 10.93 0.80 -6.58
C ALA A 47 10.46 0.36 -5.20
N GLU A 48 10.89 1.06 -4.14
CA GLU A 48 10.40 0.82 -2.79
C GLU A 48 8.89 1.05 -2.71
N GLN A 49 8.37 2.19 -3.19
CA GLN A 49 6.94 2.46 -3.12
C GLN A 49 6.10 1.44 -3.89
N ASN A 50 6.55 1.02 -5.07
CA ASN A 50 5.85 -0.03 -5.82
C ASN A 50 5.77 -1.35 -5.06
N SER A 51 6.83 -1.73 -4.33
CA SER A 51 6.83 -2.91 -3.47
C SER A 51 5.78 -2.78 -2.35
N TRP A 52 5.67 -1.60 -1.74
CA TRP A 52 4.68 -1.33 -0.69
C TRP A 52 3.24 -1.31 -1.21
N VAL A 53 3.00 -0.70 -2.38
CA VAL A 53 1.71 -0.74 -3.07
C VAL A 53 1.29 -2.19 -3.30
N LEU A 54 2.18 -3.02 -3.86
CA LEU A 54 1.88 -4.43 -4.13
C LEU A 54 1.52 -5.20 -2.85
N ARG A 55 2.26 -4.96 -1.75
CA ARG A 55 1.99 -5.60 -0.45
C ARG A 55 0.64 -5.16 0.12
N GLN A 56 0.35 -3.86 0.14
CA GLN A 56 -0.91 -3.34 0.69
C GLN A 56 -2.12 -3.77 -0.15
N PHE A 57 -1.99 -3.72 -1.47
CA PHE A 57 -3.00 -4.21 -2.39
C PHE A 57 -3.21 -5.73 -2.23
N GLY A 58 -2.13 -6.51 -2.10
CA GLY A 58 -2.19 -7.95 -1.85
C GLY A 58 -2.89 -8.28 -0.52
N CYS A 59 -2.54 -7.61 0.57
CA CYS A 59 -3.22 -7.76 1.86
C CYS A 59 -4.70 -7.39 1.77
N GLY A 60 -5.03 -6.27 1.11
CA GLY A 60 -6.42 -5.86 0.89
C GLY A 60 -7.20 -6.86 0.05
N ALA A 61 -6.61 -7.41 -1.02
CA ALA A 61 -7.23 -8.41 -1.88
C ALA A 61 -7.50 -9.73 -1.13
N ILE A 62 -6.55 -10.19 -0.31
CA ILE A 62 -6.73 -11.38 0.54
C ILE A 62 -7.84 -11.15 1.56
N ALA A 63 -7.84 -9.99 2.23
CA ALA A 63 -8.87 -9.66 3.21
C ALA A 63 -10.27 -9.58 2.55
N PHE A 64 -10.36 -9.02 1.35
CA PHE A 64 -11.59 -9.02 0.57
C PHE A 64 -12.04 -10.43 0.17
N ALA A 65 -11.11 -11.28 -0.28
CA ALA A 65 -11.40 -12.68 -0.60
C ALA A 65 -11.91 -13.46 0.63
N LEU A 66 -11.34 -13.19 1.81
CA LEU A 66 -11.80 -13.77 3.06
C LEU A 66 -13.23 -13.31 3.41
N ILE A 67 -13.55 -12.03 3.24
CA ILE A 67 -14.92 -11.52 3.43
C ILE A 67 -15.89 -12.21 2.46
N TRP A 68 -15.48 -12.38 1.20
CA TRP A 68 -16.29 -13.07 0.20
C TRP A 68 -16.56 -14.53 0.58
N MET A 69 -15.51 -15.26 0.99
CA MET A 69 -15.64 -16.65 1.46
C MET A 69 -16.53 -16.77 2.69
N VAL A 70 -16.42 -15.83 3.65
CA VAL A 70 -17.28 -15.75 4.84
C VAL A 70 -18.74 -15.61 4.42
N ARG A 71 -19.04 -14.71 3.47
CA ARG A 71 -20.41 -14.49 2.98
C ARG A 71 -20.98 -15.68 2.23
N THR A 72 -20.17 -16.38 1.42
CA THR A 72 -20.64 -17.56 0.68
C THR A 72 -20.80 -18.79 1.57
N SER A 73 -20.11 -18.84 2.71
CA SER A 73 -20.08 -20.01 3.61
C SER A 73 -20.92 -19.83 4.88
N GLN A 74 -21.77 -18.80 4.93
CA GLN A 74 -22.59 -18.47 6.12
C GLN A 74 -23.53 -19.60 6.58
N HIS A 75 -23.83 -20.58 5.72
CA HIS A 75 -24.65 -21.73 6.11
C HIS A 75 -23.91 -22.77 6.97
N ASP A 76 -22.58 -22.86 6.91
CA ASP A 76 -21.79 -23.90 7.60
C ASP A 76 -20.87 -23.36 8.71
N LEU A 77 -20.54 -22.06 8.70
CA LEU A 77 -19.76 -21.43 9.76
C LEU A 77 -20.57 -20.29 10.40
N GLU A 78 -20.89 -20.42 11.69
CA GLU A 78 -21.45 -19.34 12.52
C GLU A 78 -20.38 -18.24 12.75
N ILE A 79 -20.00 -17.54 11.68
CA ILE A 79 -18.99 -16.48 11.74
C ILE A 79 -19.63 -15.23 12.35
N PRO A 80 -19.08 -14.68 13.45
CA PRO A 80 -19.64 -13.49 14.08
C PRO A 80 -19.62 -12.29 13.12
N ALA A 81 -20.74 -11.59 12.96
CA ALA A 81 -20.83 -10.38 12.12
C ALA A 81 -19.80 -9.30 12.47
N ALA A 82 -19.35 -9.26 13.74
CA ALA A 82 -18.29 -8.36 14.20
C ALA A 82 -16.89 -8.66 13.62
N MET A 83 -16.66 -9.87 13.09
CA MET A 83 -15.40 -10.24 12.43
C MET A 83 -15.38 -9.74 10.97
N GLU A 84 -16.51 -9.87 10.26
CA GLU A 84 -16.68 -9.32 8.91
C GLU A 84 -16.46 -7.80 8.91
N ALA A 85 -17.06 -7.09 9.87
CA ALA A 85 -16.88 -5.64 10.02
C ALA A 85 -15.42 -5.25 10.26
N ALA A 86 -14.69 -5.99 11.11
CA ALA A 86 -13.28 -5.71 11.38
C ALA A 86 -12.38 -5.95 10.16
N LEU A 87 -12.62 -7.03 9.40
CA LEU A 87 -11.94 -7.31 8.15
C LEU A 87 -12.22 -6.25 7.09
N ALA A 88 -13.47 -5.75 7.02
CA ALA A 88 -13.84 -4.69 6.09
C ALA A 88 -13.10 -3.38 6.41
N ILE A 89 -13.00 -3.01 7.69
CA ILE A 89 -12.24 -1.83 8.14
C ILE A 89 -10.76 -1.99 7.79
N TYR A 90 -10.16 -3.14 8.08
CA TYR A 90 -8.77 -3.43 7.73
C TYR A 90 -8.53 -3.31 6.22
N THR A 91 -9.42 -3.91 5.41
CA THR A 91 -9.35 -3.85 3.93
C THR A 91 -9.40 -2.41 3.43
N ALA A 92 -10.32 -1.60 3.96
CA ALA A 92 -10.46 -0.21 3.59
C ALA A 92 -9.18 0.60 3.92
N ILE A 93 -8.63 0.41 5.11
CA ILE A 93 -7.41 1.11 5.54
C ILE A 93 -6.19 0.69 4.71
N SER A 94 -6.02 -0.62 4.45
CA SER A 94 -4.97 -1.12 3.56
C SER A 94 -5.08 -0.55 2.15
N MET A 95 -6.29 -0.43 1.60
CA MET A 95 -6.49 0.19 0.29
C MET A 95 -6.21 1.68 0.30
N VAL A 96 -6.58 2.41 1.35
CA VAL A 96 -6.20 3.83 1.49
C VAL A 96 -4.68 3.98 1.49
N PHE A 97 -3.94 3.15 2.22
CA PHE A 97 -2.48 3.17 2.15
C PHE A 97 -1.95 2.84 0.76
N ALA A 98 -2.49 1.81 0.10
CA ALA A 98 -2.09 1.48 -1.27
C ALA A 98 -2.29 2.66 -2.23
N VAL A 99 -3.38 3.41 -2.10
CA VAL A 99 -3.65 4.60 -2.91
C VAL A 99 -2.65 5.72 -2.60
N LEU A 100 -2.40 6.02 -1.32
CA LEU A 100 -1.44 7.06 -0.93
C LEU A 100 -0.02 6.76 -1.44
N GLU A 101 0.43 5.53 -1.30
CA GLU A 101 1.73 5.07 -1.81
C GLU A 101 1.79 5.12 -3.35
N SER A 102 0.67 4.79 -4.01
CA SER A 102 0.56 4.90 -5.47
C SER A 102 0.64 6.35 -5.95
N LEU A 103 0.05 7.29 -5.22
CA LEU A 103 0.14 8.73 -5.54
C LEU A 103 1.58 9.24 -5.42
N ILE A 104 2.34 8.79 -4.41
CA ILE A 104 3.76 9.09 -4.28
C ILE A 104 4.53 8.53 -5.47
N ALA A 105 4.30 7.26 -5.81
CA ALA A 105 4.96 6.61 -6.95
C ALA A 105 4.66 7.33 -8.28
N GLN A 106 3.40 7.73 -8.49
CA GLN A 106 2.99 8.52 -9.66
C GLN A 106 3.70 9.88 -9.71
N ARG A 107 3.74 10.61 -8.59
CA ARG A 107 4.44 11.91 -8.52
C ARG A 107 5.92 11.78 -8.90
N ILE A 108 6.61 10.75 -8.39
CA ILE A 108 8.01 10.48 -8.72
C ILE A 108 8.16 10.11 -10.21
N SER A 109 7.29 9.22 -10.73
CA SER A 109 7.29 8.80 -12.12
C SER A 109 7.06 9.98 -13.09
N ASP A 110 6.12 10.86 -12.79
CA ASP A 110 5.80 12.05 -13.58
C ASP A 110 6.98 13.03 -13.57
N PHE A 111 7.63 13.22 -12.42
CA PHE A 111 8.83 14.04 -12.32
C PHE A 111 9.97 13.48 -13.19
N ILE A 112 10.28 12.19 -13.07
CA ILE A 112 11.32 11.53 -13.88
C ILE A 112 11.01 11.67 -15.37
N SER A 113 9.74 11.52 -15.77
CA SER A 113 9.30 11.63 -17.18
C SER A 113 9.43 13.05 -17.74
N CYS A 114 9.37 14.08 -16.89
CA CYS A 114 9.51 15.49 -17.28
C CYS A 114 10.97 15.96 -17.40
N VAL A 115 11.95 15.22 -16.84
CA VAL A 115 13.36 15.62 -16.90
C VAL A 115 13.96 15.29 -18.27
N PRO A 116 14.38 16.28 -19.09
CA PRO A 116 14.96 16.04 -20.41
C PRO A 116 16.31 15.33 -20.27
N GLY A 117 16.32 14.02 -20.50
CA GLY A 117 17.50 13.15 -20.37
C GLY A 117 17.21 11.77 -19.74
N SER A 118 16.04 11.59 -19.11
CA SER A 118 15.65 10.33 -18.45
C SER A 118 15.22 9.20 -19.41
N ALA A 119 15.07 9.50 -20.71
CA ALA A 119 14.71 8.52 -21.74
C ALA A 119 15.75 7.40 -21.97
N VAL A 120 16.90 7.42 -21.27
CA VAL A 120 18.01 6.49 -21.49
C VAL A 120 17.99 5.27 -20.56
N THR A 121 17.24 5.25 -19.46
CA THR A 121 17.34 4.17 -18.45
C THR A 121 16.07 3.35 -18.21
N VAL A 122 15.09 3.38 -19.13
CA VAL A 122 13.96 2.40 -19.13
C VAL A 122 14.18 1.27 -20.16
N LYS A 123 15.35 1.24 -20.82
CA LYS A 123 15.85 0.04 -21.50
C LYS A 123 16.95 -0.58 -20.64
N ILE A 124 16.62 -1.69 -19.99
CA ILE A 124 17.45 -2.88 -19.66
C ILE A 124 16.84 -3.52 -18.41
N ARG A 125 15.76 -4.27 -18.61
CA ARG A 125 15.55 -5.58 -17.95
C ARG A 125 14.62 -6.45 -18.81
N GLU A 126 14.93 -6.52 -20.10
CA GLU A 126 14.82 -7.80 -20.81
C GLU A 126 16.18 -8.50 -20.60
N ASP A 127 16.17 -9.83 -20.56
CA ASP A 127 17.28 -10.76 -20.26
C ASP A 127 17.49 -11.11 -18.78
N ASN A 128 16.64 -12.01 -18.26
CA ASN A 128 16.94 -13.46 -18.25
C ASN A 128 15.72 -14.27 -17.79
#